data_AF-A0A8E5MHQ2-F1
#
_entry.id   AF-A0A8E5MHQ2-F1
#
_cell.length_a   1.000
_cell.length_b   1.000
_cell.length_c   1.000
_cell.angle_alpha   90.00
_cell.angle_beta   90.00
_cell.angle_gamma   90.00
#
_symmetry.space_group_name_H-M   'P 1'
#
loop_
_entity.id
_entity.type
_entity.pdbx_description
1 polymer ?
#
loop_
_entity_poly.entity_id
_entity_poly.type
_entity_poly.pdbx_seq_one_letter_code
_entity_poly.pdbx_strand_id
1 'polypeptide(L)'
;MPAKPFTPTDNEAFNQAVAAANKFSDEGVQVSKDDQLRLYGLFKFSIGEEAPKGGLFDPTRRYMYDAYKKVVDEGKTVKEAQDEYVALVDKLKASGDKA
;
A
#
# COMPACT_ATOMS: atom_id res chain seq x y z
N MET A 1 2.01 22.54 -6.03
CA MET A 1 1.02 21.86 -5.18
C MET A 1 1.80 21.07 -4.14
N PRO A 2 1.74 21.39 -2.84
CA PRO A 2 2.45 20.60 -1.84
C PRO A 2 1.81 19.20 -1.78
N ALA A 3 2.64 18.15 -1.87
CA ALA A 3 2.21 16.78 -1.65
C ALA A 3 1.53 16.71 -0.27
N LYS A 4 0.30 16.21 -0.23
CA LYS A 4 -0.45 16.08 1.02
C LYS A 4 0.34 15.14 1.93
N PRO A 5 0.77 15.57 3.12
CA PRO A 5 1.46 14.69 4.04
C PRO A 5 0.52 13.53 4.40
N PHE A 6 1.07 12.32 4.46
CA PHE A 6 0.39 11.16 5.01
C PHE A 6 -0.21 11.53 6.36
N THR A 7 -1.53 11.39 6.51
CA THR A 7 -2.19 11.55 7.81
C THR A 7 -1.91 10.28 8.62
N PRO A 8 -1.13 10.36 9.70
CA PRO A 8 -0.87 9.21 10.56
C PRO A 8 -2.21 8.69 11.08
N THR A 9 -2.46 7.39 10.91
CA THR A 9 -3.62 6.76 11.53
C THR A 9 -3.31 6.41 12.98
N ASP A 10 -4.33 6.03 13.75
CA ASP A 10 -4.17 5.63 15.15
C ASP A 10 -3.31 4.35 15.34
N ASN A 11 -2.91 3.69 14.25
CA ASN A 11 -2.10 2.48 14.27
C ASN A 11 -0.62 2.81 14.00
N GLU A 12 0.18 2.82 15.07
CA GLU A 12 1.63 3.05 14.97
C GLU A 12 2.33 2.00 14.10
N ALA A 13 1.92 0.74 14.15
CA ALA A 13 2.53 -0.31 13.34
C ALA A 13 2.34 -0.04 11.85
N PHE A 14 1.16 0.45 11.46
CA PHE A 14 0.89 0.88 10.08
C PHE A 14 1.76 2.08 9.68
N ASN A 15 1.85 3.10 10.53
CA ASN A 15 2.69 4.28 10.25
C ASN A 15 4.17 3.89 10.06
N GLN A 16 4.68 2.98 10.90
CA GLN A 16 6.04 2.44 10.77
C GLN A 16 6.19 1.56 9.52
N ALA A 17 5.19 0.74 9.20
CA ALA A 17 5.20 -0.08 7.99
C ALA A 17 5.22 0.78 6.72
N VAL A 18 4.48 1.90 6.67
CA VAL A 18 4.51 2.85 5.56
C VAL A 18 5.89 3.49 5.43
N ALA A 19 6.49 3.91 6.54
CA ALA A 19 7.84 4.46 6.54
C ALA A 19 8.87 3.43 6.05
N ALA A 20 8.71 2.16 6.43
CA ALA A 20 9.59 1.09 5.97
C ALA A 20 9.36 0.73 4.49
N ALA A 21 8.12 0.66 4.03
CA ALA A 21 7.79 0.39 2.65
C ALA A 21 8.36 1.46 1.70
N ASN A 22 8.41 2.72 2.14
CA ASN A 22 9.09 3.79 1.39
C ASN A 22 10.61 3.57 1.29
N LYS A 23 11.22 2.95 2.30
CA LYS A 23 12.66 2.65 2.33
C LYS A 23 13.03 1.37 1.58
N PHE A 24 12.08 0.53 1.17
CA PHE A 24 12.37 -0.69 0.41
C PHE A 24 13.20 -0.45 -0.84
N SER A 25 12.99 0.69 -1.51
CA SER A 25 13.80 1.06 -2.68
C SER A 25 15.24 1.42 -2.31
N ASP A 26 15.47 2.03 -1.14
CA ASP A 26 16.80 2.36 -0.62
C ASP A 26 17.51 1.12 -0.03
N GLU A 27 16.75 0.21 0.59
CA GLU A 27 17.25 -1.01 1.22
C GLU A 27 17.45 -2.16 0.22
N GLY A 28 17.12 -1.97 -1.06
CA GLY A 28 17.25 -3.01 -2.09
C GLY A 28 16.22 -4.15 -1.96
N VAL A 29 15.16 -3.95 -1.18
CA VAL A 29 14.07 -4.93 -1.00
C VAL A 29 13.29 -5.06 -2.30
N GLN A 30 13.34 -6.25 -2.90
CA GLN A 30 12.67 -6.52 -4.16
C GLN A 30 11.17 -6.79 -3.93
N VAL A 31 10.32 -5.82 -4.27
CA VAL A 31 8.86 -5.95 -4.16
C VAL A 31 8.28 -6.27 -5.53
N SER A 32 7.51 -7.35 -5.63
CA SER A 32 6.81 -7.69 -6.88
C SER A 32 5.74 -6.66 -7.22
N LYS A 33 5.43 -6.49 -8.51
CA LYS A 33 4.39 -5.55 -8.96
C LYS A 33 3.04 -5.80 -8.28
N ASP A 34 2.65 -7.06 -8.12
CA ASP A 34 1.41 -7.44 -7.44
C ASP A 34 1.40 -7.00 -5.97
N ASP A 35 2.50 -7.18 -5.26
CA ASP A 35 2.64 -6.75 -3.87
C ASP A 35 2.64 -5.23 -3.74
N GLN A 36 3.31 -4.51 -4.66
CA GLN A 36 3.26 -3.04 -4.72
C GLN A 36 1.83 -2.54 -4.92
N LEU A 37 1.07 -3.17 -5.81
CA LEU A 37 -0.33 -2.84 -6.05
C LEU A 37 -1.21 -3.16 -4.83
N ARG A 38 -0.98 -4.30 -4.15
CA ARG A 38 -1.70 -4.67 -2.92
C ARG A 38 -1.42 -3.69 -1.79
N LEU A 39 -0.14 -3.35 -1.54
CA LEU A 39 0.26 -2.31 -0.58
C LEU A 39 -0.46 -0.99 -0.88
N TYR A 40 -0.46 -0.56 -2.14
CA TYR A 40 -1.12 0.67 -2.54
C TYR A 40 -2.62 0.68 -2.25
N GLY A 41 -3.32 -0.40 -2.61
CA GLY A 41 -4.76 -0.54 -2.37
C GLY A 41 -5.10 -0.51 -0.88
N LEU A 42 -4.36 -1.29 -0.08
CA LEU A 42 -4.51 -1.34 1.38
C LEU A 42 -4.21 0.02 2.00
N PHE A 43 -3.14 0.68 1.56
CA PHE A 43 -2.76 2.02 2.04
C PHE A 43 -3.86 3.04 1.78
N LYS A 44 -4.32 3.14 0.53
CA LYS A 44 -5.39 4.07 0.12
C LYS A 44 -6.68 3.86 0.92
N PHE A 45 -7.09 2.62 1.06
CA PHE A 45 -8.25 2.26 1.89
C PHE A 45 -8.05 2.62 3.36
N SER A 46 -6.86 2.33 3.92
CA SER A 46 -6.53 2.59 5.32
C SER A 46 -6.51 4.07 5.69
N ILE A 47 -6.14 4.95 4.76
CA ILE A 47 -6.17 6.42 4.96
C ILE A 47 -7.51 7.05 4.54
N GLY A 48 -8.46 6.26 4.04
CA GLY A 48 -9.75 6.74 3.55
C GLY A 48 -9.65 7.57 2.27
N GLU A 49 -8.60 7.40 1.47
CA GLU A 49 -8.46 8.06 0.17
C GLU A 49 -8.79 7.10 -0.97
N GLU A 50 -9.58 7.58 -1.93
CA GLU A 50 -9.83 6.80 -3.15
C GLU A 50 -8.63 6.83 -4.10
N ALA A 51 -8.37 5.68 -4.73
CA ALA A 51 -7.43 5.61 -5.82
C ALA A 51 -7.99 6.33 -7.06
N PRO A 52 -7.18 7.12 -7.80
CA PRO A 52 -7.62 7.76 -9.03
C PRO A 52 -7.80 6.70 -10.12
N LYS A 53 -9.01 6.62 -10.68
CA LYS A 53 -9.31 5.74 -11.81
C LYS A 53 -8.58 6.25 -13.04
N GLY A 54 -7.48 5.58 -13.41
CA GLY A 54 -6.70 5.89 -14.60
C GLY A 54 -7.55 5.97 -15.86
N GLY A 55 -7.16 6.83 -16.81
CA GLY A 55 -7.77 6.86 -18.14
C GLY A 55 -7.44 5.58 -18.93
N LEU A 56 -8.11 5.37 -20.06
CA LEU A 56 -7.92 4.18 -20.93
C LEU A 56 -6.47 3.97 -21.39
N PHE A 57 -5.67 5.04 -21.40
CA PHE A 57 -4.27 5.05 -21.83
C PHE A 57 -3.25 5.01 -20.67
N ASP A 58 -3.70 4.88 -19.41
CA ASP A 58 -2.84 4.76 -18.24
C ASP A 58 -3.11 3.41 -17.51
N PRO A 59 -2.51 2.31 -18.00
CA PRO A 59 -2.74 0.99 -17.43
C PRO A 59 -2.26 0.91 -15.97
N THR A 60 -1.22 1.64 -15.61
CA THR A 60 -0.68 1.67 -14.24
C THR A 60 -1.71 2.18 -13.25
N ARG A 61 -2.29 3.37 -13.50
CA ARG A 61 -3.34 3.91 -12.63
C ARG A 61 -4.58 3.04 -12.60
N ARG A 62 -4.90 2.35 -13.71
CA ARG A 62 -5.98 1.37 -13.74
C ARG A 62 -5.71 0.20 -12.79
N TYR A 63 -4.52 -0.40 -12.82
CA TYR A 63 -4.16 -1.48 -11.89
C TYR A 63 -4.17 -1.04 -10.43
N MET A 64 -3.67 0.17 -10.14
CA MET A 64 -3.71 0.76 -8.80
C MET A 64 -5.15 0.95 -8.30
N TYR A 65 -6.04 1.44 -9.17
CA TYR A 65 -7.46 1.55 -8.88
C TYR A 65 -8.12 0.19 -8.67
N ASP A 66 -7.83 -0.80 -9.52
CA ASP A 66 -8.38 -2.15 -9.41
C ASP A 66 -7.93 -2.81 -8.09
N ALA A 67 -6.69 -2.60 -7.65
CA ALA A 67 -6.19 -3.09 -6.37
C ALA A 67 -6.87 -2.43 -5.17
N TYR A 68 -7.05 -1.10 -5.18
CA TYR A 68 -7.84 -0.39 -4.17
C TYR A 68 -9.28 -0.90 -4.13
N LYS A 69 -9.93 -0.97 -5.30
CA LYS A 69 -11.30 -1.42 -5.42
C LYS A 69 -11.47 -2.85 -4.90
N LYS A 70 -10.50 -3.72 -5.13
CA LYS A 70 -10.51 -5.08 -4.59
C LYS A 70 -10.53 -5.09 -3.05
N VAL A 71 -9.76 -4.21 -2.39
CA VAL A 71 -9.78 -4.07 -0.92
C VAL A 71 -11.14 -3.55 -0.43
N VAL A 72 -11.74 -2.61 -1.16
CA VAL A 72 -13.09 -2.09 -0.87
C VAL A 72 -14.15 -3.18 -1.04
N ASP A 73 -14.11 -3.91 -2.15
CA ASP A 73 -15.05 -4.99 -2.49
C ASP A 73 -14.91 -6.19 -1.52
N GLU A 74 -13.72 -6.40 -0.94
CA GLU A 74 -13.49 -7.37 0.14
C GLU A 74 -14.25 -6.99 1.44
N GLY A 75 -14.80 -5.76 1.55
CA GLY A 75 -15.61 -5.33 2.68
C GLY A 75 -14.82 -5.19 3.99
N LYS A 76 -13.49 -5.03 3.89
CA LYS A 76 -12.60 -4.90 5.04
C LYS A 76 -12.86 -3.61 5.81
N THR A 77 -12.62 -3.64 7.11
CA THR A 77 -12.53 -2.40 7.90
C THR A 77 -11.17 -1.75 7.74
N VAL A 78 -11.09 -0.45 8.01
CA VAL A 78 -9.82 0.32 8.00
C VAL A 78 -8.75 -0.36 8.85
N LYS A 79 -9.16 -0.91 10.01
CA LYS A 79 -8.24 -1.62 10.92
C LYS A 79 -7.69 -2.91 10.30
N GLU A 80 -8.55 -3.73 9.68
CA GLU A 80 -8.10 -4.96 9.01
C GLU A 80 -7.18 -4.67 7.83
N ALA A 81 -7.42 -3.60 7.08
CA ALA A 81 -6.56 -3.20 5.99
C ALA A 81 -5.19 -2.72 6.49
N GLN A 82 -5.14 -2.01 7.61
CA GLN A 82 -3.89 -1.62 8.27
C GLN A 82 -3.11 -2.83 8.76
N ASP A 83 -3.76 -3.77 9.44
CA ASP A 83 -3.13 -5.00 9.93
C ASP A 83 -2.58 -5.85 8.77
N GLU A 84 -3.33 -5.98 7.68
CA GLU A 84 -2.86 -6.69 6.49
C GLU A 84 -1.70 -5.96 5.80
N TYR A 85 -1.72 -4.63 5.76
CA TYR A 85 -0.61 -3.84 5.22
C TYR A 85 0.67 -4.08 6.01
N VAL A 86 0.59 -4.02 7.35
CA VAL A 86 1.74 -4.30 8.23
C VAL A 86 2.28 -5.70 8.00
N ALA A 87 1.39 -6.71 7.98
CA ALA A 87 1.79 -8.10 7.74
C ALA A 87 2.46 -8.28 6.37
N LEU A 88 1.97 -7.60 5.33
CA LEU A 88 2.57 -7.66 4.00
C LEU A 88 3.95 -7.00 3.97
N VAL A 89 4.10 -5.82 4.59
CA VAL A 89 5.39 -5.12 4.70
C VAL A 89 6.41 -5.97 5.45
N ASP A 90 6.05 -6.57 6.58
CA ASP A 90 6.97 -7.44 7.32
C ASP A 90 7.35 -8.69 6.52
N LYS A 91 6.40 -9.28 5.79
CA LYS A 91 6.69 -10.38 4.87
C LYS A 91 7.64 -9.95 3.76
N LEU A 92 7.46 -8.76 3.18
CA LEU A 92 8.31 -8.22 2.12
C LEU A 92 9.72 -7.91 2.61
N LYS A 93 9.87 -7.37 3.83
CA LYS A 93 11.18 -7.24 4.49
C LYS A 93 11.87 -8.60 4.62
N ALA A 94 11.16 -9.58 5.19
CA ALA A 94 11.71 -10.90 5.41
C ALA A 94 12.03 -11.65 4.10
N SER A 95 11.28 -11.39 3.03
CA SER A 95 11.55 -11.94 1.70
C SER A 95 12.65 -11.18 0.95
N GLY A 96 12.77 -9.86 1.13
CA GLY A 96 13.78 -9.01 0.52
C GLY A 96 15.18 -9.18 1.12
N ASP A 97 15.27 -9.71 2.34
CA ASP A 97 16.53 -10.02 3.04
C ASP A 97 17.24 -11.29 2.49
N LYS A 98 16.63 -12.01 1.52
CA LYS A 98 17.14 -13.29 0.99
C LYS A 98 17.73 -13.21 -0.43
N ALA A 99 18.49 -12.17 -0.74
CA ALA A 99 19.33 -12.14 -1.95
C ALA A 99 20.80 -11.95 -1.61
#